data_AF-A0AAE0ADL2-F1
#
_entry.id   AF-A0AAE0ADL2-F1
#
_cell.length_a   1.000
_cell.length_b   1.000
_cell.length_c   1.000
_cell.angle_alpha   90.00
_cell.angle_beta   90.00
_cell.angle_gamma   90.00
#
_symmetry.space_group_name_H-M   'P 1'
#
loop_
_entity.id
_entity.type
_entity.pdbx_description
1 polymer ?
#
loop_
_entity_poly.entity_id
_entity_poly.type
_entity_poly.pdbx_seq_one_letter_code
_entity_poly.pdbx_strand_id
1 'polypeptide(L)'
;MGKNLSPVIVLIILSVLPSIATAYLTEHELSLAISALRSRGYKLFPRTITDSDLRLRLLSSRNSTFTLFSPPDSLLDSLDLSFTATLYDRSLLCHVSPSKLTASQLQNLNYLNTLLPHHRLLIGNTTVSTKGADFDSVTVDGVRLSVPDLFIGSSIAVHGLDGVLVAEVESEDEEEHYGELGFVSPEIWPVDEYVAPSESSATETRVPSSNNRRIGVHGDDVDGKVSHGQFSKFNHRFGL
;
A
#
# COMPACT_ATOMS: atom_id res chain seq x y z
N MET A 1 13.26 41.49 45.70
CA MET A 1 12.46 42.53 45.01
C MET A 1 11.79 41.87 43.80
N GLY A 2 10.59 41.29 43.98
CA GLY A 2 9.89 40.55 42.91
C GLY A 2 9.16 41.52 41.98
N LYS A 3 9.49 41.49 40.69
CA LYS A 3 8.81 42.30 39.66
C LYS A 3 7.49 41.61 39.34
N ASN A 4 6.38 42.10 39.89
CA ASN A 4 5.05 41.63 39.51
C ASN A 4 4.74 42.15 38.11
N LEU A 5 4.55 41.24 37.15
CA LEU A 5 4.13 41.58 35.80
C LEU A 5 2.68 42.08 35.82
N SER A 6 2.43 43.23 35.18
CA SER A 6 1.08 43.80 35.06
C SER A 6 0.17 42.84 34.29
N PRO A 7 -1.11 42.66 34.70
CA PRO A 7 -2.06 41.78 34.00
C PRO A 7 -2.26 42.18 32.53
N VAL A 8 -2.07 43.46 32.20
CA VAL A 8 -2.13 43.95 30.81
C VAL A 8 -0.96 43.42 29.98
N ILE A 9 0.24 43.35 30.56
CA ILE A 9 1.42 42.78 29.89
C ILE A 9 1.23 41.28 29.66
N VAL A 10 0.60 40.58 30.61
CA VAL A 10 0.26 39.16 30.47
C VAL A 10 -0.75 38.95 29.33
N LEU A 11 -1.80 39.79 29.25
CA LEU A 11 -2.79 39.71 28.17
C LEU A 11 -2.21 40.03 26.78
N ILE A 12 -1.28 40.99 26.70
CA ILE A 12 -0.56 41.30 25.46
C ILE A 12 0.33 40.11 25.08
N ILE A 13 1.09 39.53 26.01
CA ILE A 13 1.93 38.35 25.72
C ILE A 13 1.06 37.18 25.24
N LEU A 14 -0.11 36.94 25.85
CA LEU A 14 -1.04 35.90 25.40
C LEU A 14 -1.64 36.17 24.02
N SER A 15 -1.79 37.42 23.59
CA SER A 15 -2.31 37.76 22.26
C SER A 15 -1.27 37.72 21.15
N VAL A 16 0.04 37.77 21.48
CA VAL A 16 1.15 37.64 20.53
C VAL A 16 1.72 36.21 20.46
N LEU A 17 1.21 35.28 21.29
CA LEU A 17 1.53 33.86 21.08
C LEU A 17 1.00 33.46 19.70
N PRO A 18 1.87 33.02 18.77
CA PRO A 18 1.36 32.45 17.53
C PRO A 18 0.42 31.32 17.93
N SER A 19 -0.81 31.35 17.42
CA SER A 19 -1.65 30.17 17.46
C SER A 19 -0.84 29.08 16.76
N ILE A 20 -0.23 28.18 17.53
CA ILE A 20 0.44 27.02 16.97
C ILE A 20 -0.70 26.17 16.43
N ALA A 21 -1.14 26.48 15.22
CA ALA A 21 -2.02 25.62 14.46
C ALA A 21 -1.23 24.33 14.27
N THR A 22 -1.50 23.35 15.13
CA THR A 22 -0.92 22.03 15.01
C THR A 22 -1.48 21.47 13.71
N ALA A 23 -0.62 21.30 12.71
CA ALA A 23 -1.02 20.63 11.48
C ALA A 23 -1.22 19.16 11.84
N TYR A 24 -2.47 18.73 11.88
CA TYR A 24 -2.83 17.32 12.02
C TYR A 24 -3.81 16.96 10.91
N LEU A 25 -3.73 15.72 10.45
CA LEU A 25 -4.65 15.20 9.45
C LEU A 25 -6.02 14.95 10.08
N THR A 26 -7.07 15.54 9.51
CA THR A 26 -8.45 15.30 9.95
C THR A 26 -9.07 14.13 9.19
N GLU A 27 -10.05 13.45 9.79
CA GLU A 27 -10.87 12.45 9.11
C GLU A 27 -11.55 13.00 7.86
N HIS A 28 -12.06 14.23 7.94
CA HIS A 28 -12.69 14.89 6.81
C HIS A 28 -11.70 15.08 5.66
N GLU A 29 -10.51 15.60 5.95
CA GLU A 29 -9.47 15.81 4.93
C GLU A 29 -8.97 14.49 4.32
N LEU A 30 -8.76 13.45 5.13
CA LEU A 30 -8.42 12.12 4.64
C LEU A 30 -9.52 11.58 3.72
N SER A 31 -10.79 11.78 4.05
CA SER A 31 -11.93 11.36 3.21
C SER A 31 -11.96 12.10 1.86
N LEU A 32 -11.58 13.39 1.83
CA LEU A 32 -11.46 14.15 0.59
C LEU A 32 -10.31 13.63 -0.29
N ALA A 33 -9.15 13.32 0.31
CA ALA A 33 -8.02 12.71 -0.39
C ALA A 33 -8.39 11.34 -1.00
N ILE A 34 -9.07 10.49 -0.23
CA ILE A 34 -9.59 9.19 -0.69
C ILE A 34 -10.60 9.36 -1.83
N SER A 35 -11.49 10.34 -1.73
CA SER A 35 -12.46 10.65 -2.79
C SER A 35 -11.76 11.12 -4.08
N ALA A 36 -10.74 11.97 -3.95
CA ALA A 36 -9.94 12.43 -5.08
C ALA A 36 -9.26 11.27 -5.81
N LEU A 37 -8.65 10.33 -5.08
CA LEU A 37 -8.09 9.10 -5.64
C LEU A 37 -9.13 8.30 -6.44
N ARG A 38 -10.30 8.04 -5.83
CA ARG A 38 -11.39 7.30 -6.49
C ARG A 38 -11.89 7.99 -7.75
N SER A 39 -12.00 9.32 -7.74
CA SER A 39 -12.43 10.11 -8.91
C SER A 39 -11.44 10.03 -10.08
N ARG A 40 -10.17 9.70 -9.80
CA ARG A 40 -9.10 9.51 -10.81
C ARG A 40 -8.91 8.05 -11.22
N GLY A 41 -9.77 7.15 -10.73
CA GLY A 41 -9.75 5.74 -11.13
C GLY A 41 -8.94 4.81 -10.23
N TYR A 42 -8.32 5.32 -9.16
CA TYR A 42 -7.66 4.48 -8.14
C TYR A 42 -8.71 3.85 -7.22
N LYS A 43 -8.74 2.52 -7.12
CA LYS A 43 -9.71 1.79 -6.29
C LYS A 43 -9.04 1.03 -5.16
N LEU A 44 -7.87 0.43 -5.41
CA LEU A 44 -7.25 -0.50 -4.47
C LEU A 44 -6.52 0.24 -3.37
N PHE A 45 -5.59 1.14 -3.71
CA PHE A 45 -4.85 1.91 -2.71
C PHE A 45 -5.75 2.68 -1.71
N PRO A 46 -6.78 3.46 -2.14
CA PRO A 46 -7.69 4.11 -1.20
C PRO A 46 -8.52 3.12 -0.36
N ARG A 47 -8.85 1.94 -0.91
CA ARG A 47 -9.52 0.87 -0.16
C ARG A 47 -8.59 0.30 0.91
N THR A 48 -7.36 -0.03 0.55
CA THR A 48 -6.34 -0.52 1.48
C THR A 48 -6.10 0.47 2.62
N ILE A 49 -6.04 1.78 2.35
CA ILE A 49 -5.98 2.80 3.42
C ILE A 49 -7.21 2.70 4.32
N THR A 50 -8.41 2.59 3.74
CA THR A 50 -9.68 2.57 4.48
C THR A 50 -9.84 1.33 5.37
N ASP A 51 -9.41 0.17 4.88
CA ASP A 51 -9.70 -1.15 5.46
C ASP A 51 -8.57 -1.65 6.38
N SER A 52 -7.40 -0.98 6.40
CA SER A 52 -6.24 -1.37 7.22
C SER A 52 -5.96 -0.40 8.37
N ASP A 53 -5.05 -0.82 9.26
CA ASP A 53 -4.54 0.01 10.36
C ASP A 53 -3.80 1.28 9.89
N LEU A 54 -3.50 1.40 8.59
CA LEU A 54 -2.90 2.60 8.03
C LEU A 54 -3.78 3.83 8.26
N ARG A 55 -5.11 3.73 8.16
CA ARG A 55 -6.03 4.83 8.49
C ARG A 55 -5.86 5.30 9.92
N LEU A 56 -5.88 4.37 10.88
CA LEU A 56 -5.72 4.69 12.30
C LEU A 56 -4.35 5.32 12.55
N ARG A 57 -3.29 4.81 11.92
CA ARG A 57 -1.93 5.33 12.02
C ARG A 57 -1.82 6.78 11.50
N LEU A 58 -2.41 7.07 10.36
CA LEU A 58 -2.44 8.40 9.76
C LEU A 58 -3.16 9.42 10.66
N LEU A 59 -4.31 9.04 11.23
CA LEU A 59 -5.14 9.93 12.02
C LEU A 59 -4.66 10.12 13.47
N SER A 60 -3.96 9.11 14.01
CA SER A 60 -3.44 9.16 15.38
C SER A 60 -2.12 9.93 15.48
N SER A 61 -1.47 10.23 14.35
CA SER A 61 -0.20 10.94 14.31
C SER A 61 -0.40 12.43 14.57
N ARG A 62 -0.15 12.85 15.81
CA ARG A 62 -0.21 14.27 16.19
C ARG A 62 0.94 15.04 15.56
N ASN A 63 0.64 16.27 15.11
CA ASN A 63 1.60 17.20 14.52
C ASN A 63 2.32 16.65 13.28
N SER A 64 1.69 15.69 12.59
CA SER A 64 2.23 15.11 11.37
C SER A 64 1.38 15.50 10.18
N THR A 65 2.06 15.62 9.05
CA THR A 65 1.45 15.83 7.74
C THR A 65 1.96 14.75 6.81
N PHE A 66 1.25 14.46 5.72
CA PHE A 66 1.53 13.26 4.94
C PHE A 66 1.61 13.52 3.45
N THR A 67 2.41 12.71 2.76
CA THR A 67 2.35 12.56 1.30
C THR A 67 2.04 11.11 0.98
N LEU A 68 0.99 10.89 0.19
CA LEU A 68 0.59 9.58 -0.30
C LEU A 68 1.06 9.42 -1.75
N PHE A 69 1.77 8.33 -2.04
CA PHE A 69 2.16 7.95 -3.40
C PHE A 69 1.28 6.80 -3.85
N SER A 70 0.27 7.07 -4.67
CA SER A 70 -0.71 6.06 -5.08
C SER A 70 -0.20 5.26 -6.28
N PRO A 71 0.04 3.94 -6.14
CA PRO A 71 0.33 3.08 -7.27
C PRO A 71 -0.92 2.85 -8.14
N PRO A 72 -0.77 2.46 -9.41
CA PRO A 72 -1.89 2.08 -10.26
C PRO A 72 -2.48 0.73 -9.82
N ASP A 73 -3.81 0.58 -9.91
CA ASP A 73 -4.54 -0.60 -9.43
C ASP A 73 -3.99 -1.91 -10.02
N SER A 74 -3.65 -1.93 -11.31
CA SER A 74 -3.16 -3.15 -11.98
C SER A 74 -1.89 -3.73 -11.37
N LEU A 75 -1.03 -2.87 -10.79
CA LEU A 75 0.20 -3.30 -10.15
C LEU A 75 -0.04 -3.74 -8.70
N LEU A 76 -0.98 -3.12 -7.99
CA LEU A 76 -1.39 -3.56 -6.65
C LEU A 76 -2.07 -4.94 -6.69
N ASP A 77 -2.96 -5.18 -7.66
CA ASP A 77 -3.59 -6.50 -7.85
C ASP A 77 -2.55 -7.60 -8.08
N SER A 78 -1.47 -7.29 -8.82
CA SER A 78 -0.39 -8.25 -9.10
C SER A 78 0.51 -8.46 -7.86
N LEU A 79 0.64 -7.45 -7.02
CA LEU A 79 1.43 -7.49 -5.80
C LEU A 79 0.86 -8.46 -4.78
N ASP A 80 -0.48 -8.42 -4.59
CA ASP A 80 -1.20 -9.29 -3.66
C ASP A 80 -0.99 -10.78 -3.94
N LEU A 81 -0.81 -11.15 -5.22
CA LEU A 81 -0.58 -12.54 -5.62
C LEU A 81 0.87 -13.01 -5.48
N SER A 82 1.83 -12.09 -5.38
CA SER A 82 3.26 -12.39 -5.42
C SER A 82 3.96 -12.20 -4.07
N PHE A 83 3.39 -11.40 -3.17
CA PHE A 83 4.01 -11.03 -1.90
C PHE A 83 3.47 -11.85 -0.73
N THR A 84 4.32 -12.03 0.28
CA THR A 84 3.83 -12.41 1.60
C THR A 84 3.04 -11.25 2.20
N ALA A 85 2.10 -11.53 3.10
CA ALA A 85 1.33 -10.49 3.79
C ALA A 85 2.24 -9.43 4.44
N THR A 86 3.33 -9.87 5.07
CA THR A 86 4.31 -8.97 5.70
C THR A 86 5.00 -8.04 4.69
N LEU A 87 5.40 -8.56 3.53
CA LEU A 87 6.07 -7.77 2.49
C LEU A 87 5.09 -6.78 1.86
N TYR A 88 3.85 -7.21 1.64
CA TYR A 88 2.76 -6.34 1.19
C TYR A 88 2.53 -5.18 2.18
N ASP A 89 2.36 -5.46 3.47
CA ASP A 89 2.16 -4.45 4.50
C ASP A 89 3.33 -3.47 4.60
N ARG A 90 4.57 -3.97 4.57
CA ARG A 90 5.78 -3.11 4.58
C ARG A 90 5.84 -2.23 3.32
N SER A 91 5.48 -2.76 2.16
CA SER A 91 5.46 -2.00 0.90
C SER A 91 4.41 -0.88 0.93
N LEU A 92 3.22 -1.12 1.52
CA LEU A 92 2.22 -0.07 1.72
C LEU A 92 2.75 1.09 2.56
N LEU A 93 3.61 0.83 3.54
CA LEU A 93 4.22 1.87 4.36
C LEU A 93 5.26 2.70 3.59
N CYS A 94 5.87 2.13 2.55
CA CYS A 94 6.77 2.86 1.65
C CYS A 94 6.00 3.90 0.81
N HIS A 95 4.71 3.66 0.55
CA HIS A 95 3.83 4.58 -0.17
C HIS A 95 3.38 5.81 0.63
N VAL A 96 3.83 5.97 1.88
CA VAL A 96 3.45 7.08 2.75
C VAL A 96 4.67 7.75 3.36
N SER A 97 4.79 9.06 3.16
CA SER A 97 5.80 9.89 3.83
C SER A 97 5.19 10.72 4.97
N PRO A 98 5.85 10.84 6.14
CA PRO A 98 5.41 11.67 7.27
C PRO A 98 5.77 13.15 7.06
N SER A 99 5.61 13.66 5.85
CA SER A 99 5.71 15.09 5.52
C SER A 99 4.83 15.37 4.31
N LYS A 100 4.02 16.45 4.35
CA LYS A 100 3.25 16.91 3.20
C LYS A 100 4.16 17.69 2.24
N LEU A 101 4.25 17.20 1.00
CA LEU A 101 5.10 17.76 -0.03
C LEU A 101 4.30 17.86 -1.34
N THR A 102 4.43 18.99 -2.03
CA THR A 102 3.98 19.13 -3.42
C THR A 102 5.02 18.51 -4.37
N ALA A 103 4.63 18.27 -5.62
CA ALA A 103 5.56 17.81 -6.65
C ALA A 103 6.76 18.76 -6.82
N SER A 104 6.53 20.07 -6.76
CA SER A 104 7.61 21.07 -6.80
C SER A 104 8.53 21.02 -5.57
N GLN A 105 8.01 20.70 -4.39
CA GLN A 105 8.84 20.52 -3.20
C GLN A 105 9.67 19.24 -3.30
N LEU A 106 9.11 18.15 -3.84
CA LEU A 106 9.83 16.90 -4.07
C LEU A 106 11.06 17.09 -4.98
N GLN A 107 10.98 17.91 -6.02
CA GLN A 107 12.12 18.20 -6.93
C GLN A 107 13.36 18.76 -6.24
N ASN A 108 13.22 19.29 -5.02
CA ASN A 108 14.31 19.89 -4.25
C ASN A 108 14.86 18.96 -3.17
N LEU A 109 14.43 17.70 -3.15
CA LEU A 109 14.86 16.69 -2.19
C LEU A 109 15.72 15.64 -2.89
N ASN A 110 16.67 15.08 -2.13
CA ASN A 110 17.41 13.88 -2.56
C ASN A 110 16.81 12.60 -1.98
N TYR A 111 16.20 12.70 -0.78
CA TYR A 111 15.69 11.56 -0.04
C TYR A 111 14.42 11.92 0.72
N LEU A 112 13.53 10.95 0.86
CA LEU A 112 12.26 11.10 1.57
C LEU A 112 12.05 9.96 2.56
N ASN A 113 11.79 10.28 3.82
CA ASN A 113 11.43 9.27 4.82
C ASN A 113 10.03 8.71 4.54
N THR A 114 9.79 7.47 4.95
CA THR A 114 8.49 6.80 4.84
C THR A 114 7.92 6.44 6.21
N LEU A 115 6.73 5.83 6.25
CA LEU A 115 6.18 5.22 7.47
C LEU A 115 6.76 3.83 7.76
N LEU A 116 7.57 3.27 6.85
CA LEU A 116 8.40 2.11 7.13
C LEU A 116 9.65 2.59 7.89
N PRO A 117 9.88 2.13 9.15
CA PRO A 117 11.02 2.56 9.93
C PRO A 117 12.34 2.33 9.20
N HIS A 118 13.27 3.27 9.33
CA HIS A 118 14.61 3.23 8.74
C HIS A 118 14.66 3.15 7.20
N HIS A 119 13.52 3.24 6.51
CA HIS A 119 13.45 3.22 5.06
C HIS A 119 13.27 4.64 4.47
N ARG A 120 14.08 4.95 3.46
CA ARG A 120 14.09 6.24 2.77
C ARG A 120 14.02 6.00 1.26
N LEU A 121 13.16 6.76 0.59
CA LEU A 121 13.01 6.74 -0.86
C LEU A 121 14.02 7.71 -1.48
N LEU A 122 14.70 7.29 -2.54
CA LEU A 122 15.51 8.18 -3.36
C LEU A 122 14.60 9.08 -4.19
N ILE A 123 14.87 10.38 -4.23
CA ILE A 123 14.14 11.31 -5.10
C ILE A 123 15.06 11.71 -6.25
N GLY A 124 14.57 11.55 -7.48
CA GLY A 124 15.29 11.89 -8.70
C GLY A 124 14.48 12.78 -9.61
N ASN A 125 15.14 13.60 -10.41
CA ASN A 125 14.51 14.48 -11.39
C ASN A 125 14.68 13.86 -12.78
N THR A 126 13.62 13.89 -13.58
CA THR A 126 13.62 13.34 -14.94
C THR A 126 12.83 14.24 -15.87
N THR A 127 12.97 14.04 -17.18
CA THR A 127 12.23 14.78 -18.20
C THR A 127 11.39 13.81 -19.00
N VAL A 128 10.12 14.15 -19.21
CA VAL A 128 9.16 13.34 -19.96
C VAL A 128 8.75 14.09 -21.21
N SER A 129 9.01 13.52 -22.37
CA SER A 129 8.55 14.03 -23.66
C SER A 129 7.14 13.51 -23.96
N THR A 130 6.13 14.37 -23.97
CA THR A 130 4.78 14.02 -24.44
C THR A 130 4.36 14.93 -25.59
N LYS A 131 3.94 14.33 -26.70
CA LYS A 131 3.50 15.05 -27.92
C LYS A 131 4.50 16.11 -28.42
N GLY A 132 5.80 15.85 -28.26
CA GLY A 132 6.87 16.74 -28.71
C GLY A 132 7.20 17.91 -27.76
N ALA A 133 6.63 17.92 -26.55
CA ALA A 133 7.00 18.86 -25.49
C ALA A 133 7.63 18.10 -24.31
N ASP A 134 8.70 18.67 -23.77
CA ASP A 134 9.43 18.15 -22.62
C ASP A 134 8.91 18.76 -21.33
N PHE A 135 8.66 17.92 -20.33
CA PHE A 135 8.17 18.32 -19.02
C PHE A 135 9.06 17.74 -17.93
N ASP A 136 9.42 18.57 -16.95
CA ASP A 136 10.11 18.11 -15.76
C ASP A 136 9.17 17.24 -14.92
N SER A 137 9.69 16.13 -14.44
CA SER A 137 9.00 15.14 -13.64
C SER A 137 9.90 14.65 -12.51
N VAL A 138 9.28 14.03 -11.51
CA VAL A 138 9.95 13.47 -10.34
C VAL A 138 9.86 11.96 -10.41
N THR A 139 10.91 11.29 -9.95
CA THR A 139 10.92 9.87 -9.66
C THR A 139 11.07 9.68 -8.15
N VAL A 140 10.33 8.72 -7.61
CA VAL A 140 10.37 8.28 -6.22
C VAL A 140 10.84 6.84 -6.27
N ASP A 141 12.06 6.60 -5.81
CA ASP A 141 12.76 5.33 -5.91
C ASP A 141 12.77 4.74 -7.33
N GLY A 142 13.07 5.60 -8.32
CA GLY A 142 13.04 5.25 -9.74
C GLY A 142 11.63 5.16 -10.35
N VAL A 143 10.57 5.18 -9.54
CA VAL A 143 9.18 5.17 -10.02
C VAL A 143 8.71 6.59 -10.33
N ARG A 144 8.28 6.82 -11.58
CA ARG A 144 7.83 8.15 -12.01
C ARG A 144 6.53 8.57 -11.35
N LEU A 145 6.47 9.86 -10.98
CA LEU A 145 5.26 10.57 -10.58
C LEU A 145 4.39 10.85 -11.82
N SER A 146 3.32 10.08 -12.00
CA SER A 146 2.45 10.11 -13.17
C SER A 146 1.38 11.20 -13.10
N VAL A 147 0.86 11.43 -11.88
CA VAL A 147 -0.14 12.46 -11.60
C VAL A 147 0.38 13.31 -10.43
N PRO A 148 1.19 14.36 -10.71
CA PRO A 148 1.62 15.29 -9.67
C PRO A 148 0.42 15.98 -9.05
N ASP A 149 0.54 16.31 -7.75
CA ASP A 149 -0.44 17.09 -6.98
C ASP A 149 -1.92 16.67 -7.19
N LEU A 150 -2.19 15.36 -7.25
CA LEU A 150 -3.53 14.79 -7.45
C LEU A 150 -4.55 15.34 -6.44
N PHE A 151 -4.12 15.50 -5.19
CA PHE A 151 -4.86 16.18 -4.14
C PHE A 151 -3.88 16.92 -3.23
N ILE A 152 -4.16 18.18 -2.92
CA ILE A 152 -3.38 18.98 -1.97
C ILE A 152 -4.32 19.54 -0.92
N GLY A 153 -4.20 19.02 0.30
CA GLY A 153 -4.84 19.53 1.49
C GLY A 153 -3.89 20.40 2.33
N SER A 154 -4.39 20.76 3.51
CA SER A 154 -3.65 21.45 4.57
C SER A 154 -2.59 20.54 5.19
N SER A 155 -2.94 19.29 5.49
CA SER A 155 -2.08 18.31 6.19
C SER A 155 -1.74 17.07 5.35
N ILE A 156 -2.26 16.96 4.13
CA ILE A 156 -1.98 15.82 3.25
C ILE A 156 -1.79 16.22 1.79
N ALA A 157 -0.88 15.56 1.10
CA ALA A 157 -0.69 15.62 -0.34
C ALA A 157 -0.82 14.22 -0.93
N VAL A 158 -1.29 14.12 -2.17
CA VAL A 158 -1.43 12.86 -2.90
C VAL A 158 -0.84 13.03 -4.29
N HIS A 159 -0.06 12.04 -4.71
CA HIS A 159 0.49 11.94 -6.05
C HIS A 159 0.19 10.55 -6.62
N GLY A 160 -0.02 10.47 -7.93
CA GLY A 160 -0.08 9.21 -8.66
C GLY A 160 1.31 8.76 -9.10
N LEU A 161 1.55 7.45 -9.06
CA LEU A 161 2.75 6.80 -9.60
C LEU A 161 2.43 6.02 -10.87
N ASP A 162 3.46 5.77 -11.69
CA ASP A 162 3.40 4.80 -12.80
C ASP A 162 3.84 3.38 -12.38
N GLY A 163 4.17 3.18 -11.11
CA GLY A 163 4.73 1.96 -10.56
C GLY A 163 4.32 1.74 -9.11
N VAL A 164 4.97 0.77 -8.47
CA VAL A 164 4.76 0.41 -7.07
C VAL A 164 6.08 0.54 -6.30
N LEU A 165 6.02 1.01 -5.07
CA LEU A 165 7.16 1.09 -4.16
C LEU A 165 7.17 -0.19 -3.33
N VAL A 166 8.30 -0.88 -3.33
CA VAL A 166 8.42 -2.20 -2.71
C VAL A 166 9.41 -2.10 -1.56
N ALA A 167 9.01 -2.62 -0.40
CA ALA A 167 9.94 -2.73 0.72
C ALA A 167 11.01 -3.77 0.41
N GLU A 168 12.27 -3.48 0.75
CA GLU A 168 13.34 -4.46 0.68
C GLU A 168 13.02 -5.64 1.61
N VAL A 169 13.30 -6.85 1.13
CA VAL A 169 13.34 -8.04 1.97
C VAL A 169 14.57 -7.88 2.83
N GLU A 170 14.39 -7.72 4.14
CA GLU A 170 15.49 -7.90 5.07
C GLU A 170 15.97 -9.34 4.88
N SER A 171 17.13 -9.53 4.26
CA SER A 171 17.85 -10.78 4.44
C SER A 171 18.18 -10.83 5.93
N GLU A 172 17.75 -11.90 6.59
CA GLU A 172 18.24 -12.28 7.91
C GLU A 172 19.72 -12.68 7.76
N ASP A 173 20.58 -11.75 7.33
CA ASP A 173 22.00 -11.83 7.57
C ASP A 173 22.20 -11.30 9.00
N GLU A 174 21.59 -11.99 9.97
CA GLU A 174 22.01 -11.84 11.36
C GLU A 174 23.46 -12.31 11.40
N GLU A 175 24.39 -11.35 11.49
CA GLU A 175 25.72 -11.62 12.00
C GLU A 175 25.54 -12.28 13.37
N GLU A 176 25.61 -13.61 13.38
CA GLU A 176 25.73 -14.42 14.59
C GLU A 176 27.04 -14.02 15.28
N HIS A 177 26.98 -12.96 16.08
CA HIS A 177 27.99 -12.67 17.08
C HIS A 177 27.83 -13.72 18.19
N TYR A 178 28.34 -14.93 17.95
CA TYR A 178 28.56 -15.90 19.00
C TYR A 178 29.54 -15.28 19.98
N GLY A 179 28.98 -14.77 21.09
CA GLY A 179 29.72 -14.57 22.30
C GLY A 179 30.48 -15.85 22.63
N GLU A 180 31.79 -15.69 22.72
CA GLU A 180 32.77 -16.62 23.24
C GLU A 180 32.24 -17.43 24.42
N LEU A 181 31.81 -18.66 24.16
CA LEU A 181 31.60 -19.71 25.16
C LEU A 181 32.14 -21.04 24.61
N GLY A 182 32.99 -21.65 25.42
CA GLY A 182 33.90 -22.72 25.06
C GLY A 182 33.28 -23.92 24.35
N PHE A 183 34.07 -24.43 23.40
CA PHE A 183 33.88 -25.70 22.71
C PHE A 183 33.68 -26.86 23.70
N VAL A 184 32.48 -27.45 23.71
CA VAL A 184 32.25 -28.79 24.26
C VAL A 184 31.58 -29.61 23.15
N SER A 185 32.29 -30.64 22.69
CA SER A 185 31.83 -31.55 21.63
C SER A 185 30.51 -32.25 22.01
N PRO A 186 29.57 -32.44 21.07
CA PRO A 186 28.41 -33.28 21.33
C PRO A 186 28.81 -34.75 21.41
N GLU A 187 28.50 -35.34 22.56
CA GLU A 187 28.59 -36.77 22.85
C GLU A 187 27.59 -37.55 21.97
N ILE A 188 28.09 -38.61 21.34
CA ILE A 188 27.35 -39.53 20.47
C ILE A 188 26.39 -40.34 21.32
N TRP A 189 25.08 -40.18 21.10
CA TRP A 189 24.07 -41.04 21.72
C TRP A 189 23.91 -42.35 20.93
N PRO A 190 23.66 -43.50 21.60
CA PRO A 190 23.60 -44.79 20.94
C PRO A 190 22.30 -44.93 20.12
N VAL A 191 22.42 -45.55 18.95
CA VAL A 191 21.28 -46.05 18.17
C VAL A 191 20.70 -47.26 18.91
N ASP A 192 19.53 -47.10 19.53
CA ASP A 192 18.73 -48.25 19.96
C ASP A 192 17.90 -48.76 18.78
N GLU A 193 18.32 -49.93 18.31
CA GLU A 193 17.68 -50.80 17.34
C GLU A 193 16.37 -51.36 17.93
N TYR A 194 15.23 -50.74 17.59
CA TYR A 194 13.91 -51.30 17.92
C TYR A 194 13.35 -52.10 16.74
N VAL A 195 13.47 -53.41 16.90
CA VAL A 195 12.96 -54.50 16.07
C VAL A 195 11.43 -54.44 15.95
N ALA A 196 10.92 -54.49 14.72
CA ALA A 196 9.49 -54.62 14.43
C ALA A 196 8.98 -56.05 14.71
N PRO A 197 7.82 -56.25 15.37
CA PRO A 197 7.22 -57.57 15.51
C PRO A 197 6.47 -57.98 14.24
N SER A 198 6.72 -59.22 13.83
CA SER A 198 6.11 -59.94 12.71
C SER A 198 4.63 -60.32 12.94
N GLU A 199 3.96 -60.50 11.80
CA GLU A 199 2.54 -60.74 11.49
C GLU A 199 1.77 -61.80 12.32
N SER A 200 0.45 -61.61 12.42
CA SER A 200 -0.51 -62.72 12.26
C SER A 200 -1.83 -62.27 11.61
N SER A 201 -2.32 -63.12 10.70
CA SER A 201 -3.38 -62.96 9.71
C SER A 201 -4.79 -62.72 10.23
N ALA A 202 -5.61 -62.01 9.44
CA ALA A 202 -6.99 -62.42 9.10
C ALA A 202 -7.59 -61.63 7.91
N THR A 203 -7.71 -62.33 6.78
CA THR A 203 -8.86 -62.39 5.85
C THR A 203 -9.34 -61.15 5.07
N GLU A 204 -8.81 -61.06 3.84
CA GLU A 204 -9.54 -60.97 2.55
C GLU A 204 -11.03 -60.60 2.55
N THR A 205 -11.38 -59.47 1.93
CA THR A 205 -12.50 -59.43 0.94
C THR A 205 -12.21 -58.36 -0.13
N ARG A 206 -12.47 -58.76 -1.36
CA ARG A 206 -12.06 -58.21 -2.65
C ARG A 206 -13.15 -57.26 -3.21
N VAL A 207 -12.77 -56.02 -3.58
CA VAL A 207 -13.07 -55.16 -4.78
C VAL A 207 -14.51 -55.26 -5.39
N PRO A 208 -15.21 -54.20 -5.91
CA PRO A 208 -14.57 -53.14 -6.72
C PRO A 208 -15.16 -51.72 -6.79
N SER A 209 -14.30 -50.86 -7.35
CA SER A 209 -14.60 -49.61 -8.06
C SER A 209 -15.71 -49.77 -9.10
N SER A 210 -16.65 -48.80 -9.13
CA SER A 210 -17.64 -48.64 -10.20
C SER A 210 -17.83 -47.16 -10.52
N ASN A 211 -17.38 -46.78 -11.73
CA ASN A 211 -17.92 -45.65 -12.49
C ASN A 211 -19.44 -45.76 -12.60
N ASN A 212 -20.16 -44.64 -12.67
CA ASN A 212 -21.25 -44.57 -13.63
C ASN A 212 -21.62 -43.15 -14.10
N ARG A 213 -21.95 -43.12 -15.39
CA ARG A 213 -22.39 -42.02 -16.23
C ARG A 213 -23.90 -41.81 -16.17
N ARG A 214 -24.28 -40.55 -16.42
CA ARG A 214 -25.35 -40.04 -17.32
C ARG A 214 -26.85 -40.16 -16.95
N ILE A 215 -27.54 -39.18 -17.56
CA ILE A 215 -28.97 -39.02 -17.94
C ILE A 215 -29.80 -38.30 -16.87
N GLY A 216 -30.50 -37.18 -17.09
CA GLY A 216 -30.86 -36.41 -18.30
C GLY A 216 -32.37 -36.17 -18.36
N VAL A 217 -32.78 -34.94 -18.73
CA VAL A 217 -34.11 -34.54 -19.28
C VAL A 217 -35.22 -34.41 -18.20
N HIS A 218 -36.09 -33.39 -18.09
CA HIS A 218 -36.94 -32.60 -19.00
C HIS A 218 -37.39 -31.35 -18.18
N GLY A 219 -37.44 -30.10 -18.66
CA GLY A 219 -38.48 -29.57 -19.54
C GLY A 219 -39.57 -28.85 -18.69
N ASP A 220 -39.64 -27.53 -18.75
CA ASP A 220 -40.89 -26.77 -18.99
C ASP A 220 -40.67 -25.25 -18.98
N ASP A 221 -41.23 -24.64 -20.03
CA ASP A 221 -41.26 -23.24 -20.43
C ASP A 221 -41.98 -22.32 -19.43
N VAL A 222 -41.56 -21.04 -19.31
CA VAL A 222 -42.47 -19.88 -19.35
C VAL A 222 -41.78 -18.65 -19.95
N ASP A 223 -42.45 -18.13 -20.97
CA ASP A 223 -42.37 -16.88 -21.73
C ASP A 223 -42.02 -15.61 -20.92
N GLY A 224 -41.26 -14.71 -21.55
CA GLY A 224 -40.82 -13.44 -20.99
C GLY A 224 -40.19 -12.52 -22.03
N LYS A 225 -41.03 -12.01 -22.94
CA LYS A 225 -40.73 -10.94 -23.92
C LYS A 225 -39.82 -9.84 -23.36
N VAL A 226 -38.71 -9.56 -24.05
CA VAL A 226 -38.00 -8.27 -23.93
C VAL A 226 -37.89 -7.64 -25.31
N SER A 227 -38.40 -6.42 -25.38
CA SER A 227 -38.57 -5.55 -26.53
C SER A 227 -37.25 -5.11 -27.16
N HIS A 228 -37.23 -5.11 -28.50
CA HIS A 228 -36.23 -4.46 -29.34
C HIS A 228 -36.13 -2.95 -29.05
N GLY A 229 -34.94 -2.50 -28.63
CA GLY A 229 -34.52 -1.10 -28.68
C GLY A 229 -33.70 -0.86 -29.95
N GLN A 230 -34.18 0.02 -30.82
CA GLN A 230 -33.49 0.47 -32.04
C GLN A 230 -32.23 1.27 -31.69
N PHE A 231 -31.10 0.93 -32.31
CA PHE A 231 -29.93 1.80 -32.41
C PHE A 231 -29.96 2.53 -33.76
N SER A 232 -30.15 3.85 -33.72
CA SER A 232 -29.95 4.74 -34.86
C SER A 232 -28.50 5.19 -34.96
N LYS A 233 -28.01 5.17 -36.21
CA LYS A 233 -26.69 5.55 -36.70
C LYS A 233 -26.36 7.03 -36.42
N PHE A 234 -25.08 7.32 -36.19
CA PHE A 234 -24.45 8.56 -36.65
C PHE A 234 -23.12 8.26 -37.35
N ASN A 235 -23.12 8.51 -38.66
CA ASN A 235 -21.93 8.58 -39.50
C ASN A 235 -21.28 9.96 -39.30
N HIS A 236 -19.97 10.01 -39.08
CA HIS A 236 -19.18 11.20 -39.39
C HIS A 236 -18.24 10.90 -40.55
N ARG A 237 -18.48 11.62 -41.67
CA ARG A 237 -17.59 11.71 -42.82
C ARG A 237 -16.38 12.58 -42.46
N PHE A 238 -15.19 12.10 -42.77
CA PHE A 238 -14.01 12.92 -42.97
C PHE A 238 -14.06 13.52 -44.38
N GLY A 239 -13.83 14.83 -44.46
CA GLY A 239 -13.54 15.57 -45.69
C GLY A 239 -12.15 16.20 -45.54
N LEU A 240 -11.41 16.17 -46.65
CA LEU A 240 -10.03 16.58 -46.88
C LEU A 240 -9.68 17.98 -46.36
#